data_AF-A0A661QGV6-F1
#
_entry.id   AF-A0A661QGV6-F1
#
_cell.length_a   1.000
_cell.length_b   1.000
_cell.length_c   1.000
_cell.angle_alpha   90.00
_cell.angle_beta   90.00
_cell.angle_gamma   90.00
#
_symmetry.space_group_name_H-M   'P 1'
#
loop_
_entity.id
_entity.type
_entity.pdbx_description
1 polymer ?
#
loop_
_entity_poly.entity_id
_entity_poly.type
_entity_poly.pdbx_seq_one_letter_code
_entity_poly.pdbx_strand_id
1 'polypeptide(L)'
;MVNRWRIFLLLFLICTLWVSSAMAISVQAVADRNRVAVGESLNLELRVTGKPDMEPDLSALQQNWDILRRSQSSQIQIINKSISRSVIYNLTLMPKKTGTVIIPTVCFGSDCTIPLPIEVVSSPSTAKVKSSPLLLEADISPQKVVVQEQLLLRIRLLRRIDLIDGQLTEPDPVGVATVVKQLGDARSYETQRDGQIYHVIERNYAIFPQKSGILQIPALQFDGTVANGNSRFDPFSRQGQRVRRMTRPLRVEVLPLPVDLGPRPWIPATTLKLQDSWQQKIPHFVVGEPVTRTLQLSAGGVLAAQLPELQLNLPEGFKSYPDQPRREDELSNSGITGLLEQKIALIPTRP
;
A
#
# COMPACT_ATOMS: atom_id res chain seq x y z
N MET A 1 -58.72 71.64 -4.34
CA MET A 1 -57.34 71.42 -4.85
C MET A 1 -56.54 70.46 -3.95
N VAL A 2 -56.99 69.21 -3.73
CA VAL A 2 -56.28 68.25 -2.82
C VAL A 2 -56.02 66.86 -3.44
N ASN A 3 -56.60 66.54 -4.61
CA ASN A 3 -56.50 65.18 -5.18
C ASN A 3 -55.33 64.90 -6.14
N ARG A 4 -54.56 65.92 -6.57
CA ARG A 4 -53.44 65.70 -7.52
C ARG A 4 -52.14 65.23 -6.85
N TRP A 5 -51.92 65.57 -5.59
CA TRP A 5 -50.71 65.18 -4.85
C TRP A 5 -50.72 63.70 -4.44
N ARG A 6 -51.89 63.16 -4.06
CA ARG A 6 -52.03 61.74 -3.69
C ARG A 6 -51.81 60.79 -4.87
N ILE A 7 -52.19 61.19 -6.08
CA ILE A 7 -51.97 60.38 -7.31
C ILE A 7 -50.48 60.36 -7.66
N PHE A 8 -49.75 61.47 -7.48
CA PHE A 8 -48.31 61.54 -7.72
C PHE A 8 -47.51 60.70 -6.71
N LEU A 9 -47.95 60.66 -5.45
CA LEU A 9 -47.36 59.80 -4.40
C LEU A 9 -47.59 58.31 -4.65
N LEU A 10 -48.76 57.92 -5.17
CA LEU A 10 -49.07 56.53 -5.54
C LEU A 10 -48.29 56.07 -6.78
N LEU A 11 -48.07 56.94 -7.77
CA LEU A 11 -47.22 56.66 -8.93
C LEU A 11 -45.73 56.57 -8.58
N PHE A 12 -45.25 57.38 -7.62
CA PHE A 12 -43.87 57.28 -7.13
C PHE A 12 -43.64 55.99 -6.33
N LEU A 13 -44.62 55.56 -5.52
CA LEU A 13 -44.57 54.31 -4.75
C LEU A 13 -44.62 53.04 -5.65
N ILE A 14 -45.33 53.10 -6.76
CA ILE A 14 -45.38 52.01 -7.77
C ILE A 14 -44.09 51.96 -8.61
N CYS A 15 -43.41 53.08 -8.81
CA CYS A 15 -42.13 53.12 -9.54
C CYS A 15 -40.95 52.61 -8.69
N THR A 16 -41.02 52.70 -7.36
CA THR A 16 -40.03 52.11 -6.44
C THR A 16 -40.19 50.59 -6.23
N LEU A 17 -41.26 49.98 -6.76
CA LEU A 17 -41.49 48.53 -6.71
C LEU A 17 -40.89 47.79 -7.91
N TRP A 18 -40.13 48.46 -8.77
CA TRP A 18 -39.18 47.80 -9.67
C TRP A 18 -37.97 47.33 -8.85
N VAL A 19 -38.22 46.32 -8.00
CA VAL A 19 -37.20 45.59 -7.31
C VAL A 19 -36.33 44.92 -8.38
N SER A 20 -35.14 45.48 -8.57
CA SER A 20 -34.07 44.87 -9.33
C SER A 20 -33.81 43.47 -8.78
N SER A 21 -34.17 42.43 -9.53
CA SER A 21 -33.68 41.09 -9.30
C SER A 21 -32.19 41.08 -9.62
N ALA A 22 -31.37 41.35 -8.61
CA ALA A 22 -29.94 41.11 -8.68
C ALA A 22 -29.73 39.62 -9.01
N MET A 23 -29.04 39.34 -10.12
CA MET A 23 -28.57 38.00 -10.45
C MET A 23 -27.55 37.59 -9.39
N ALA A 24 -28.01 36.92 -8.34
CA ALA A 24 -27.16 36.42 -7.28
C ALA A 24 -26.27 35.30 -7.84
N ILE A 25 -24.96 35.37 -7.55
CA ILE A 25 -24.06 34.25 -7.74
C ILE A 25 -24.59 33.12 -6.85
N SER A 26 -24.76 31.93 -7.43
CA SER A 26 -25.17 30.75 -6.67
C SER A 26 -24.05 29.73 -6.67
N VAL A 27 -23.70 29.27 -5.47
CA VAL A 27 -22.70 28.23 -5.25
C VAL A 27 -23.40 27.04 -4.58
N GLN A 28 -23.29 25.86 -5.19
CA GLN A 28 -23.91 24.64 -4.68
C GLN A 28 -22.90 23.49 -4.62
N ALA A 29 -22.99 22.68 -3.58
CA ALA A 29 -22.24 21.44 -3.42
C ALA A 29 -23.18 20.25 -3.59
N VAL A 30 -22.87 19.34 -4.51
CA VAL A 30 -23.66 18.14 -4.79
C VAL A 30 -22.72 16.93 -4.78
N ALA A 31 -22.95 15.99 -3.86
CA ALA A 31 -22.26 14.70 -3.87
C ALA A 31 -23.05 13.67 -4.68
N ASP A 32 -22.37 12.76 -5.37
CA ASP A 32 -23.00 11.64 -6.10
C ASP A 32 -23.71 10.65 -5.16
N ARG A 33 -23.32 10.63 -3.88
CA ARG A 33 -23.91 9.83 -2.81
C ARG A 33 -23.77 10.52 -1.46
N ASN A 34 -24.73 10.28 -0.57
CA ASN A 34 -24.71 10.76 0.82
C ASN A 34 -24.19 9.72 1.83
N ARG A 35 -23.86 8.51 1.36
CA ARG A 35 -23.33 7.40 2.16
C ARG A 35 -22.22 6.69 1.39
N VAL A 36 -21.08 6.45 2.05
CA VAL A 36 -19.89 5.84 1.43
C VAL A 36 -19.17 4.92 2.44
N ALA A 37 -18.55 3.84 1.98
CA ALA A 37 -17.73 3.01 2.85
C ALA A 37 -16.31 3.61 3.01
N VAL A 38 -15.67 3.39 4.16
CA VAL A 38 -14.25 3.70 4.31
C VAL A 38 -13.44 2.94 3.26
N GLY A 39 -12.54 3.67 2.58
CA GLY A 39 -11.75 3.14 1.48
C GLY A 39 -12.46 3.17 0.11
N GLU A 40 -13.61 3.85 0.01
CA GLU A 40 -14.24 4.17 -1.28
C GLU A 40 -14.29 5.68 -1.49
N SER A 41 -14.15 6.12 -2.73
CA SER A 41 -14.32 7.51 -3.09
C SER A 41 -15.77 7.87 -3.42
N LEU A 42 -16.12 9.14 -3.23
CA LEU A 42 -17.32 9.78 -3.80
C LEU A 42 -16.91 10.93 -4.72
N ASN A 43 -17.82 11.38 -5.57
CA ASN A 43 -17.63 12.57 -6.40
C ASN A 43 -18.43 13.74 -5.84
N LEU A 44 -17.76 14.87 -5.64
CA LEU A 44 -18.34 16.14 -5.22
C LEU A 44 -18.27 17.13 -6.38
N GLU A 45 -19.43 17.65 -6.76
CA GLU A 45 -19.59 18.71 -7.75
C GLU A 45 -19.83 20.05 -7.02
N LEU A 46 -18.98 21.04 -7.27
CA LEU A 46 -19.19 22.42 -6.84
C LEU A 46 -19.64 23.24 -8.05
N ARG A 47 -20.92 23.60 -8.09
CA ARG A 47 -21.54 24.37 -9.17
C ARG A 47 -21.53 25.85 -8.82
N VAL A 48 -20.93 26.66 -9.67
CA VAL A 48 -20.84 28.11 -9.52
C VAL A 48 -21.50 28.78 -10.72
N THR A 49 -22.59 29.51 -10.49
CA THR A 49 -23.24 30.32 -11.53
C THR A 49 -22.80 31.77 -11.39
N GLY A 50 -22.15 32.30 -12.43
CA GLY A 50 -21.58 33.65 -12.45
C GLY A 50 -20.07 33.65 -12.78
N LYS A 51 -19.44 34.81 -12.64
CA LYS A 51 -17.98 34.93 -12.68
C LYS A 51 -17.47 34.90 -11.23
N PRO A 52 -16.91 33.78 -10.73
CA PRO A 52 -16.31 33.78 -9.40
C PRO A 52 -15.12 34.74 -9.37
N ASP A 53 -15.01 35.50 -8.28
CA ASP A 53 -13.91 36.45 -8.08
C ASP A 53 -12.59 35.75 -7.75
N MET A 54 -12.66 34.57 -7.12
CA MET A 54 -11.50 33.78 -6.68
C MET A 54 -11.74 32.27 -6.82
N GLU A 55 -10.65 31.52 -6.86
CA GLU A 55 -10.67 30.05 -6.75
C GLU A 55 -11.14 29.57 -5.36
N PRO A 56 -11.69 28.34 -5.26
CA PRO A 56 -12.16 27.83 -3.97
C PRO A 56 -10.99 27.48 -3.05
N ASP A 57 -11.10 27.89 -1.78
CA ASP A 57 -10.23 27.36 -0.73
C ASP A 57 -10.71 25.95 -0.32
N LEU A 58 -9.85 24.96 -0.55
CA LEU A 58 -10.11 23.55 -0.25
C LEU A 58 -9.40 23.08 1.04
N SER A 59 -8.70 23.96 1.75
CA SER A 59 -7.91 23.60 2.93
C SER A 59 -8.76 22.97 4.04
N ALA A 60 -9.96 23.51 4.29
CA ALA A 60 -10.91 22.97 5.26
C ALA A 60 -11.34 21.54 4.88
N LEU A 61 -11.52 21.26 3.59
CA LEU A 61 -11.93 19.95 3.08
C LEU A 61 -10.84 18.89 3.34
N GLN A 62 -9.57 19.26 3.18
CA GLN A 62 -8.42 18.37 3.33
C GLN A 62 -8.20 17.84 4.75
N GLN A 63 -8.83 18.44 5.77
CA GLN A 63 -8.72 17.97 7.15
C GLN A 63 -9.32 16.56 7.34
N ASN A 64 -10.46 16.29 6.69
CA ASN A 64 -11.20 15.03 6.85
C ASN A 64 -11.28 14.19 5.57
N TRP A 65 -10.85 14.74 4.43
CA TRP A 65 -10.93 14.10 3.12
C TRP A 65 -9.58 14.14 2.41
N ASP A 66 -9.24 13.03 1.73
CA ASP A 66 -8.20 13.03 0.70
C ASP A 66 -8.82 13.48 -0.63
N ILE A 67 -8.27 14.52 -1.25
CA ILE A 67 -8.68 14.97 -2.59
C ILE A 67 -7.85 14.18 -3.60
N LEU A 68 -8.44 13.11 -4.14
CA LEU A 68 -7.75 12.21 -5.08
C LEU A 68 -7.68 12.79 -6.49
N ARG A 69 -8.67 13.61 -6.86
CA ARG A 69 -8.74 14.26 -8.16
C ARG A 69 -9.43 15.61 -8.04
N ARG A 70 -8.97 16.58 -8.83
CA ARG A 70 -9.61 17.88 -9.05
C ARG A 70 -9.65 18.13 -10.55
N SER A 71 -10.82 18.48 -11.06
CA SER A 71 -10.99 19.03 -12.41
C SER A 71 -12.02 20.15 -12.39
N GLN A 72 -12.01 20.98 -13.42
CA GLN A 72 -13.02 22.02 -13.61
C GLN A 72 -13.46 22.08 -15.06
N SER A 73 -14.74 22.42 -15.28
CA SER A 73 -15.28 22.76 -16.59
C SER A 73 -15.95 24.13 -16.50
N SER A 74 -15.93 24.89 -17.60
CA SER A 74 -16.63 26.17 -17.68
C SER A 74 -17.47 26.25 -18.94
N GLN A 75 -18.73 26.63 -18.79
CA GLN A 75 -19.65 26.90 -19.89
C GLN A 75 -19.97 28.39 -19.95
N ILE A 76 -19.86 28.98 -21.15
CA ILE A 76 -20.21 30.39 -21.41
C ILE A 76 -21.43 30.39 -22.31
N GLN A 77 -22.50 31.07 -21.90
CA GLN A 77 -23.71 31.23 -22.68
C GLN A 77 -23.98 32.73 -22.86
N ILE A 78 -24.30 33.14 -24.09
CA ILE A 78 -24.56 34.53 -24.44
C ILE A 78 -26.03 34.62 -24.86
N ILE A 79 -26.85 35.29 -24.05
CA ILE A 79 -28.28 35.49 -24.34
C ILE A 79 -28.55 36.99 -24.30
N ASN A 80 -29.05 37.56 -25.41
CA ASN A 80 -29.43 38.97 -25.51
C ASN A 80 -28.35 39.97 -25.01
N LYS A 81 -27.09 39.79 -25.44
CA LYS A 81 -25.90 40.56 -24.99
C LYS A 81 -25.52 40.41 -23.51
N SER A 82 -26.25 39.61 -22.73
CA SER A 82 -25.86 39.21 -21.37
C SER A 82 -25.00 37.96 -21.43
N ILE A 83 -23.83 37.99 -20.77
CA ILE A 83 -22.91 36.86 -20.65
C ILE A 83 -23.25 36.13 -19.35
N SER A 84 -23.71 34.89 -19.42
CA SER A 84 -23.76 33.99 -18.28
C SER A 84 -22.61 32.97 -18.36
N ARG A 85 -21.86 32.83 -17.27
CA ARG A 85 -20.79 31.84 -17.12
C ARG A 85 -21.19 30.88 -16.01
N SER A 86 -21.02 29.58 -16.23
CA SER A 86 -21.14 28.56 -15.19
C SER A 86 -19.84 27.79 -15.10
N VAL A 87 -19.32 27.60 -13.89
CA VAL A 87 -18.11 26.84 -13.61
C VAL A 87 -18.47 25.67 -12.71
N ILE A 88 -18.03 24.48 -13.07
CA ILE A 88 -18.25 23.26 -12.30
C ILE A 88 -16.90 22.69 -11.90
N TYR A 89 -16.65 22.56 -10.60
CA TYR A 89 -15.51 21.83 -10.07
C TYR A 89 -15.92 20.42 -9.72
N ASN A 90 -15.21 19.43 -10.24
CA ASN A 90 -15.41 18.03 -9.89
C ASN A 90 -14.25 17.56 -9.03
N LEU A 91 -14.56 17.14 -7.80
CA LEU A 91 -13.60 16.62 -6.83
C LEU A 91 -13.90 15.15 -6.56
N THR A 92 -12.90 14.29 -6.60
CA THR A 92 -13.01 12.90 -6.12
C THR A 92 -12.45 12.86 -4.70
N LEU A 93 -13.31 12.55 -3.73
CA LEU A 93 -13.00 12.63 -2.31
C LEU A 93 -13.00 11.24 -1.69
N MET A 94 -12.04 10.95 -0.81
CA MET A 94 -12.01 9.73 0.00
C MET A 94 -11.97 10.10 1.50
N PRO A 95 -12.86 9.52 2.33
CA PRO A 95 -12.94 9.88 3.73
C PRO A 95 -11.76 9.31 4.52
N LYS A 96 -11.24 10.08 5.49
CA LYS A 96 -10.15 9.66 6.38
C LYS A 96 -10.62 8.87 7.60
N LYS A 97 -11.91 8.95 7.96
CA LYS A 97 -12.49 8.39 9.20
C LYS A 97 -13.93 7.87 8.97
N THR A 98 -14.40 7.00 9.85
CA THR A 98 -15.80 6.53 9.92
C THR A 98 -16.70 7.53 10.65
N GLY A 99 -18.01 7.36 10.50
CA GLY A 99 -19.05 8.17 11.15
C GLY A 99 -19.63 9.21 10.20
N THR A 100 -20.40 10.16 10.74
CA THR A 100 -20.88 11.31 9.95
C THR A 100 -19.73 12.29 9.73
N VAL A 101 -19.20 12.31 8.51
CA VAL A 101 -18.11 13.21 8.10
C VAL A 101 -18.68 14.33 7.26
N ILE A 102 -18.44 15.57 7.66
CA ILE A 102 -18.98 16.75 6.98
C ILE A 102 -18.02 17.17 5.85
N ILE A 103 -18.57 17.41 4.66
CA ILE A 103 -17.93 18.24 3.63
C ILE A 103 -18.15 19.69 4.08
N PRO A 104 -17.10 20.42 4.51
CA PRO A 104 -17.25 21.76 5.03
C PRO A 104 -17.75 22.72 3.96
N THR A 105 -18.19 23.89 4.42
CA THR A 105 -18.43 25.03 3.55
C THR A 105 -17.19 25.33 2.70
N VAL A 106 -17.40 25.43 1.38
CA VAL A 106 -16.38 25.84 0.41
C VAL A 106 -16.80 27.19 -0.15
N CYS A 107 -15.92 28.18 -0.04
CA CYS A 107 -16.19 29.56 -0.44
C CYS A 107 -15.46 29.93 -1.74
N PHE A 108 -16.14 30.71 -2.57
CA PHE A 108 -15.66 31.35 -3.78
C PHE A 108 -15.80 32.87 -3.59
N GLY A 109 -14.82 33.50 -2.96
CA GLY A 109 -14.97 34.88 -2.48
C GLY A 109 -15.98 34.95 -1.33
N SER A 110 -17.03 35.76 -1.47
CA SER A 110 -18.10 35.89 -0.48
C SER A 110 -19.18 34.82 -0.56
N ASP A 111 -19.26 34.08 -1.67
CA ASP A 111 -20.31 33.09 -1.90
C ASP A 111 -19.84 31.70 -1.51
N CYS A 112 -20.61 31.01 -0.66
CA CYS A 112 -20.17 29.76 -0.06
C CYS A 112 -21.23 28.66 -0.15
N THR A 113 -20.77 27.41 -0.19
CA THR A 113 -21.66 26.24 -0.13
C THR A 113 -22.20 26.01 1.27
N ILE A 114 -23.31 25.26 1.34
CA ILE A 114 -23.82 24.72 2.59
C ILE A 114 -23.00 23.47 2.95
N PRO A 115 -22.61 23.26 4.23
CA PRO A 115 -21.97 22.02 4.64
C PRO A 115 -22.81 20.80 4.32
N LEU A 116 -22.20 19.75 3.77
CA LEU A 116 -22.89 18.54 3.35
C LEU A 116 -22.44 17.34 4.21
N PRO A 117 -23.31 16.79 5.08
CA PRO A 117 -22.96 15.61 5.87
C PRO A 117 -22.96 14.35 5.01
N ILE A 118 -21.92 13.53 5.14
CA ILE A 118 -21.80 12.23 4.49
C ILE A 118 -21.69 11.14 5.56
N GLU A 119 -22.52 10.10 5.46
CA GLU A 119 -22.43 8.94 6.33
C GLU A 119 -21.31 8.00 5.85
N VAL A 120 -20.23 7.92 6.62
CA VAL A 120 -19.09 7.05 6.32
C VAL A 120 -19.16 5.78 7.16
N VAL A 121 -19.47 4.66 6.52
CA VAL A 121 -19.58 3.37 7.20
C VAL A 121 -18.25 2.65 7.23
N SER A 122 -17.96 1.95 8.33
CA SER A 122 -16.86 0.99 8.36
C SER A 122 -17.13 -0.09 7.30
N SER A 123 -16.12 -0.46 6.51
CA SER A 123 -16.19 -1.73 5.77
C SER A 123 -16.44 -2.84 6.79
N PRO A 124 -17.54 -3.60 6.68
CA PRO A 124 -17.99 -4.44 7.78
C PRO A 124 -16.97 -5.56 8.03
N SER A 125 -16.38 -5.59 9.22
CA SER A 125 -15.42 -6.64 9.60
C SER A 125 -16.03 -7.77 10.44
N THR A 126 -17.34 -7.76 10.76
CA THR A 126 -17.84 -8.72 11.78
C THR A 126 -19.33 -9.07 11.80
N ALA A 127 -20.11 -8.83 10.73
CA ALA A 127 -21.52 -9.26 10.71
C ALA A 127 -21.86 -9.91 9.37
N LYS A 128 -21.92 -11.27 9.32
CA LYS A 128 -22.38 -12.10 8.17
C LYS A 128 -22.44 -11.32 6.85
N VAL A 129 -21.25 -10.98 6.35
CA VAL A 129 -21.05 -9.89 5.38
C VAL A 129 -21.30 -10.44 3.98
N LYS A 130 -22.15 -9.74 3.20
CA LYS A 130 -22.07 -9.78 1.73
C LYS A 130 -20.60 -9.52 1.36
N SER A 131 -19.89 -10.58 0.96
CA SER A 131 -18.43 -10.58 0.85
C SER A 131 -17.95 -9.39 0.02
N SER A 132 -16.99 -8.61 0.53
CA SER A 132 -16.48 -7.43 -0.19
C SER A 132 -15.82 -7.87 -1.50
N PRO A 133 -16.09 -7.25 -2.65
CA PRO A 133 -15.53 -7.67 -3.93
C PRO A 133 -14.01 -7.43 -4.04
N LEU A 134 -13.41 -6.67 -3.12
CA LEU A 134 -11.98 -6.39 -3.05
C LEU A 134 -11.52 -6.39 -1.59
N LEU A 135 -10.56 -7.25 -1.26
CA LEU A 135 -10.00 -7.42 0.08
C LEU A 135 -8.47 -7.38 0.01
N LEU A 136 -7.85 -6.77 1.01
CA LEU A 136 -6.40 -6.81 1.20
C LEU A 136 -6.10 -7.47 2.55
N GLU A 137 -5.32 -8.54 2.52
CA GLU A 137 -4.95 -9.32 3.69
C GLU A 137 -3.43 -9.38 3.80
N ALA A 138 -2.93 -9.39 5.03
CA ALA A 138 -1.55 -9.72 5.31
C ALA A 138 -1.45 -10.67 6.50
N ASP A 139 -0.60 -11.67 6.36
CA ASP A 139 -0.28 -12.62 7.40
C ASP A 139 1.24 -12.74 7.56
N ILE A 140 1.68 -12.91 8.80
CA ILE A 140 3.10 -13.01 9.16
C ILE A 140 3.32 -14.25 10.01
N SER A 141 4.35 -15.03 9.68
CA SER A 141 4.66 -16.25 10.40
C SER A 141 6.18 -16.53 10.43
N PRO A 142 6.75 -16.90 11.59
CA PRO A 142 6.09 -16.97 12.90
C PRO A 142 5.93 -15.57 13.54
N GLN A 143 5.07 -15.46 14.56
CA GLN A 143 4.84 -14.20 15.31
C GLN A 143 5.82 -14.00 16.48
N LYS A 144 6.67 -14.98 16.73
CA LYS A 144 7.74 -14.94 17.72
C LYS A 144 8.96 -15.62 17.11
N VAL A 145 10.08 -14.90 17.06
CA VAL A 145 11.34 -15.32 16.42
C VAL A 145 12.51 -14.92 17.29
N VAL A 146 13.66 -15.52 17.07
CA VAL A 146 14.95 -15.04 17.60
C VAL A 146 15.59 -14.06 16.61
N VAL A 147 16.51 -13.21 17.08
CA VAL A 147 17.35 -12.37 16.21
C VAL A 147 17.91 -13.18 15.03
N GLN A 148 17.92 -12.57 13.85
CA GLN A 148 18.38 -13.11 12.56
C GLN A 148 17.58 -14.29 11.99
N GLU A 149 16.58 -14.80 12.69
CA GLU A 149 15.68 -15.83 12.17
C GLU A 149 14.74 -15.27 11.09
N GLN A 150 14.46 -16.07 10.06
CA GLN A 150 13.53 -15.69 9.01
C GLN A 150 12.08 -15.68 9.53
N LEU A 151 11.36 -14.61 9.20
CA LEU A 151 9.91 -14.60 9.21
C LEU A 151 9.36 -14.28 7.83
N LEU A 152 8.21 -14.85 7.52
CA LEU A 152 7.54 -14.75 6.22
C LEU A 152 6.34 -13.83 6.34
N LEU A 153 6.31 -12.77 5.54
CA LEU A 153 5.16 -11.90 5.36
C LEU A 153 4.51 -12.23 4.01
N ARG A 154 3.25 -12.63 4.06
CA ARG A 154 2.41 -12.89 2.89
C ARG A 154 1.33 -11.83 2.78
N ILE A 155 1.25 -11.18 1.62
CA ILE A 155 0.26 -10.16 1.30
C ILE A 155 -0.62 -10.68 0.18
N ARG A 156 -1.94 -10.67 0.38
CA ARG A 156 -2.93 -11.17 -0.59
C ARG A 156 -3.96 -10.10 -0.91
N LEU A 157 -4.06 -9.74 -2.18
CA LEU A 157 -5.17 -8.95 -2.73
C LEU A 157 -6.18 -9.90 -3.35
N LEU A 158 -7.35 -10.04 -2.74
CA LEU A 158 -8.43 -10.89 -3.25
C LEU A 158 -9.43 -10.00 -3.98
N ARG A 159 -9.71 -10.28 -5.25
CA ARG A 159 -10.65 -9.51 -6.08
C ARG A 159 -11.66 -10.39 -6.82
N ARG A 160 -12.88 -9.86 -6.95
CA ARG A 160 -13.98 -10.37 -7.80
C ARG A 160 -14.48 -9.35 -8.82
N ILE A 161 -13.75 -8.25 -8.92
CA ILE A 161 -14.03 -7.13 -9.80
C ILE A 161 -12.77 -6.80 -10.59
N ASP A 162 -12.96 -6.21 -11.76
CA ASP A 162 -11.88 -5.79 -12.62
C ASP A 162 -11.24 -4.50 -12.12
N LEU A 163 -9.91 -4.57 -12.00
CA LEU A 163 -9.06 -3.43 -11.70
C LEU A 163 -8.57 -2.85 -13.02
N ILE A 164 -8.74 -1.54 -13.19
CA ILE A 164 -8.15 -0.77 -14.29
C ILE A 164 -6.66 -0.53 -13.97
N ASP A 165 -6.39 -0.11 -12.73
CA ASP A 165 -5.05 0.10 -12.20
C ASP A 165 -5.01 -0.28 -10.70
N GLY A 166 -3.80 -0.42 -10.18
CA GLY A 166 -3.59 -0.73 -8.78
C GLY A 166 -2.11 -0.68 -8.38
N GLN A 167 -1.86 -0.20 -7.17
CA GLN A 167 -0.55 -0.19 -6.54
C GLN A 167 -0.66 -0.66 -5.09
N LEU A 168 0.33 -1.43 -4.65
CA LEU A 168 0.46 -1.93 -3.29
C LEU A 168 1.70 -1.31 -2.67
N THR A 169 1.58 -0.76 -1.47
CA THR A 169 2.74 -0.26 -0.72
C THR A 169 3.65 -1.41 -0.31
N GLU A 170 4.95 -1.25 -0.52
CA GLU A 170 5.96 -2.20 -0.06
C GLU A 170 6.02 -2.21 1.49
N PRO A 171 6.31 -3.36 2.12
CA PRO A 171 6.43 -3.43 3.57
C PRO A 171 7.64 -2.66 4.07
N ASP A 172 7.41 -1.80 5.06
CA ASP A 172 8.45 -1.03 5.77
C ASP A 172 8.39 -1.33 7.27
N PRO A 173 9.07 -2.40 7.73
CA PRO A 173 9.05 -2.79 9.14
C PRO A 173 9.70 -1.74 10.04
N VAL A 174 9.11 -1.49 11.22
CA VAL A 174 9.59 -0.51 12.19
C VAL A 174 9.79 -1.11 13.59
N GLY A 175 10.49 -0.39 14.46
CA GLY A 175 10.78 -0.78 15.85
C GLY A 175 12.09 -1.56 16.03
N VAL A 176 12.47 -2.39 15.06
CA VAL A 176 13.74 -3.12 15.01
C VAL A 176 14.32 -3.03 13.60
N ALA A 177 15.64 -2.89 13.47
CA ALA A 177 16.29 -2.91 12.16
C ALA A 177 16.11 -4.27 11.48
N THR A 178 15.71 -4.27 10.21
CA THR A 178 15.43 -5.50 9.44
C THR A 178 16.14 -5.50 8.09
N VAL A 179 16.48 -6.69 7.61
CA VAL A 179 16.69 -6.93 6.17
C VAL A 179 15.40 -7.49 5.60
N VAL A 180 14.88 -6.86 4.55
CA VAL A 180 13.65 -7.29 3.85
C VAL A 180 14.00 -7.76 2.45
N LYS A 181 13.50 -8.92 2.06
CA LYS A 181 13.71 -9.53 0.74
C LYS A 181 12.38 -9.95 0.17
N GLN A 182 12.02 -9.45 -1.02
CA GLN A 182 10.89 -9.98 -1.76
C GLN A 182 11.21 -11.39 -2.26
N LEU A 183 10.27 -12.31 -2.09
CA LEU A 183 10.39 -13.71 -2.46
C LEU A 183 9.74 -13.95 -3.81
N GLY A 184 10.57 -14.00 -4.85
CA GLY A 184 10.13 -14.23 -6.23
C GLY A 184 9.14 -13.19 -6.76
N ASP A 185 8.49 -13.55 -7.85
CA ASP A 185 7.47 -12.73 -8.50
C ASP A 185 6.10 -12.91 -7.83
N ALA A 186 5.21 -11.94 -8.04
CA ALA A 186 3.84 -12.03 -7.58
C ALA A 186 3.11 -13.22 -8.20
N ARG A 187 2.40 -14.00 -7.38
CA ARG A 187 1.61 -15.15 -7.83
C ARG A 187 0.16 -14.76 -8.04
N SER A 188 -0.46 -15.33 -9.07
CA SER A 188 -1.89 -15.18 -9.34
C SER A 188 -2.57 -16.53 -9.35
N TYR A 189 -3.65 -16.67 -8.58
CA TYR A 189 -4.43 -17.91 -8.49
C TYR A 189 -5.87 -17.64 -8.06
N GLU A 190 -6.74 -18.64 -8.10
CA GLU A 190 -8.12 -18.54 -7.62
C GLU A 190 -8.31 -19.21 -6.26
N THR A 191 -9.14 -18.63 -5.41
CA THR A 191 -9.52 -19.23 -4.13
C THR A 191 -11.02 -19.06 -3.88
N GLN A 192 -11.63 -19.98 -3.14
CA GLN A 192 -13.01 -19.87 -2.72
C GLN A 192 -13.09 -19.35 -1.28
N ARG A 193 -13.89 -18.31 -1.06
CA ARG A 193 -14.15 -17.75 0.26
C ARG A 193 -15.62 -17.40 0.41
N ASP A 194 -16.24 -17.91 1.47
CA ASP A 194 -17.67 -17.73 1.74
C ASP A 194 -18.55 -18.10 0.53
N GLY A 195 -18.19 -19.18 -0.17
CA GLY A 195 -18.90 -19.65 -1.36
C GLY A 195 -18.63 -18.86 -2.65
N GLN A 196 -17.77 -17.84 -2.61
CA GLN A 196 -17.45 -16.97 -3.76
C GLN A 196 -16.02 -17.21 -4.25
N ILE A 197 -15.81 -17.25 -5.57
CA ILE A 197 -14.48 -17.38 -6.18
C ILE A 197 -13.83 -15.99 -6.22
N TYR A 198 -12.59 -15.89 -5.75
CA TYR A 198 -11.74 -14.71 -5.82
C TYR A 198 -10.50 -15.01 -6.65
N HIS A 199 -10.10 -14.05 -7.49
CA HIS A 199 -8.74 -14.00 -8.01
C HIS A 199 -7.83 -13.38 -6.96
N VAL A 200 -6.73 -14.04 -6.65
CA VAL A 200 -5.76 -13.63 -5.63
C VAL A 200 -4.48 -13.20 -6.33
N ILE A 201 -3.97 -12.03 -5.96
CA ILE A 201 -2.58 -11.64 -6.23
C ILE A 201 -1.83 -11.73 -4.90
N GLU A 202 -0.81 -12.56 -4.85
CA GLU A 202 -0.01 -12.83 -3.64
C GLU A 202 1.43 -12.35 -3.84
N ARG A 203 1.94 -11.62 -2.84
CA ARG A 203 3.36 -11.27 -2.71
C ARG A 203 3.90 -11.79 -1.38
N ASN A 204 5.09 -12.36 -1.42
CA ASN A 204 5.74 -12.94 -0.26
C ASN A 204 7.06 -12.22 0.01
N TYR A 205 7.41 -12.06 1.28
CA TYR A 205 8.65 -11.41 1.72
C TYR A 205 9.27 -12.22 2.86
N ALA A 206 10.59 -12.32 2.86
CA ALA A 206 11.37 -12.76 4.00
C ALA A 206 11.92 -11.53 4.73
N ILE A 207 11.74 -11.50 6.04
CA ILE A 207 12.18 -10.42 6.91
C ILE A 207 13.12 -11.02 7.96
N PHE A 208 14.27 -10.37 8.17
CA PHE A 208 15.30 -10.82 9.11
C PHE A 208 15.58 -9.71 10.13
N PRO A 209 15.04 -9.80 11.37
CA PRO A 209 15.28 -8.82 12.41
C PRO A 209 16.72 -8.90 12.91
N GLN A 210 17.39 -7.75 13.06
CA GLN A 210 18.81 -7.66 13.42
C GLN A 210 19.04 -7.44 14.91
N LYS A 211 18.00 -7.16 15.70
CA LYS A 211 18.05 -6.93 17.15
C LYS A 211 16.80 -7.46 17.84
N SER A 212 16.89 -7.77 19.13
CA SER A 212 15.74 -8.16 19.94
C SER A 212 14.84 -6.95 20.20
N GLY A 213 13.53 -7.16 20.31
CA GLY A 213 12.55 -6.11 20.53
C GLY A 213 11.19 -6.44 19.93
N ILE A 214 10.37 -5.40 19.75
CA ILE A 214 9.07 -5.52 19.10
C ILE A 214 9.20 -5.02 17.67
N LEU A 215 9.05 -5.93 16.73
CA LEU A 215 8.95 -5.61 15.31
C LEU A 215 7.48 -5.33 14.97
N GLN A 216 7.23 -4.23 14.27
CA GLN A 216 5.91 -3.88 13.77
C GLN A 216 5.93 -3.77 12.24
N ILE A 217 4.94 -4.37 11.59
CA ILE A 217 4.64 -4.12 10.19
C ILE A 217 3.45 -3.15 10.16
N PRO A 218 3.65 -1.88 9.75
CA PRO A 218 2.55 -0.94 9.60
C PRO A 218 1.45 -1.47 8.67
N ALA A 219 0.26 -0.87 8.74
CA ALA A 219 -0.82 -1.21 7.82
C ALA A 219 -0.38 -1.00 6.37
N LEU A 220 -0.48 -2.03 5.56
CA LEU A 220 -0.17 -1.99 4.14
C LEU A 220 -1.38 -1.45 3.40
N GLN A 221 -1.14 -0.66 2.36
CA GLN A 221 -2.18 0.00 1.59
C GLN A 221 -2.17 -0.47 0.13
N PHE A 222 -3.35 -0.80 -0.36
CA PHE A 222 -3.62 -0.93 -1.80
C PHE A 222 -4.48 0.25 -2.23
N ASP A 223 -4.05 0.96 -3.28
CA ASP A 223 -4.86 1.96 -3.98
C ASP A 223 -5.06 1.50 -5.42
N GLY A 224 -6.27 1.60 -5.93
CA GLY A 224 -6.54 1.28 -7.33
C GLY A 224 -7.85 1.87 -7.83
N THR A 225 -8.16 1.55 -9.08
CA THR A 225 -9.39 1.99 -9.75
C THR A 225 -10.13 0.77 -10.26
N VAL A 226 -11.41 0.63 -9.92
CA VAL A 226 -12.26 -0.48 -10.38
C VAL A 226 -13.16 -0.02 -11.52
N ALA A 227 -13.42 -0.91 -12.48
CA ALA A 227 -14.33 -0.63 -13.57
C ALA A 227 -15.77 -0.47 -13.05
N ASN A 228 -16.45 0.61 -13.45
CA ASN A 228 -17.80 0.91 -13.00
C ASN A 228 -18.81 0.23 -13.95
N GLY A 229 -19.38 -0.90 -13.54
CA GLY A 229 -20.18 -1.76 -14.43
C GLY A 229 -21.59 -1.27 -14.79
N ASN A 230 -22.07 -0.16 -14.20
CA ASN A 230 -23.52 0.10 -14.13
C ASN A 230 -24.02 1.42 -14.73
N SER A 231 -23.19 2.20 -15.45
CA SER A 231 -23.65 3.47 -16.02
C SER A 231 -23.53 3.48 -17.55
N ARG A 232 -24.57 2.97 -18.21
CA ARG A 232 -24.73 3.07 -19.67
C ARG A 232 -25.20 4.46 -20.13
N PHE A 233 -25.59 5.35 -19.22
CA PHE A 233 -26.25 6.63 -19.54
C PHE A 233 -25.50 7.90 -19.09
N ASP A 234 -24.35 7.79 -18.44
CA ASP A 234 -23.54 8.97 -18.07
C ASP A 234 -22.17 8.95 -18.80
N PRO A 235 -21.93 9.82 -19.80
CA PRO A 235 -20.67 9.87 -20.54
C PRO A 235 -19.45 10.28 -19.68
N PHE A 236 -19.65 10.79 -18.46
CA PHE A 236 -18.58 11.13 -17.52
C PHE A 236 -18.27 10.02 -16.51
N SER A 237 -19.16 9.02 -16.35
CA SER A 237 -18.99 7.88 -15.43
C SER A 237 -17.97 6.82 -15.87
N ARG A 238 -17.35 6.99 -17.05
CA ARG A 238 -16.32 6.08 -17.59
C ARG A 238 -14.99 6.10 -16.83
N GLN A 239 -14.87 6.91 -15.77
CA GLN A 239 -13.59 7.14 -15.08
C GLN A 239 -13.25 6.10 -13.99
N GLY A 240 -14.09 5.09 -13.77
CA GLY A 240 -13.86 4.08 -12.73
C GLY A 240 -14.00 4.63 -11.31
N GLN A 241 -14.17 3.76 -10.32
CA GLN A 241 -14.26 4.15 -8.91
C GLN A 241 -12.90 3.93 -8.23
N ARG A 242 -12.36 4.95 -7.55
CA ARG A 242 -11.14 4.80 -6.76
C ARG A 242 -11.45 4.03 -5.49
N VAL A 243 -10.62 3.03 -5.19
CA VAL A 243 -10.74 2.16 -4.03
C VAL A 243 -9.41 2.07 -3.29
N ARG A 244 -9.49 2.10 -1.97
CA ARG A 244 -8.38 1.87 -1.05
C ARG A 244 -8.71 0.70 -0.14
N ARG A 245 -7.75 -0.19 0.07
CA ARG A 245 -7.82 -1.26 1.08
C ARG A 245 -6.58 -1.21 1.94
N MET A 246 -6.76 -1.47 3.23
CA MET A 246 -5.67 -1.48 4.20
C MET A 246 -5.68 -2.78 4.97
N THR A 247 -4.50 -3.30 5.29
CA THR A 247 -4.36 -4.39 6.26
C THR A 247 -4.42 -3.84 7.69
N ARG A 248 -4.50 -4.74 8.66
CA ARG A 248 -4.19 -4.38 10.05
C ARG A 248 -2.67 -4.38 10.23
N PRO A 249 -2.13 -3.51 11.10
CA PRO A 249 -0.72 -3.60 11.47
C PRO A 249 -0.45 -4.95 12.14
N LEU A 250 0.71 -5.53 11.85
CA LEU A 250 1.14 -6.80 12.41
C LEU A 250 2.26 -6.55 13.44
N ARG A 251 2.36 -7.42 14.43
CA ARG A 251 3.37 -7.34 15.49
C ARG A 251 4.06 -8.68 15.65
N VAL A 252 5.38 -8.65 15.78
CA VAL A 252 6.23 -9.82 16.01
C VAL A 252 7.13 -9.56 17.22
N GLU A 253 7.26 -10.55 18.10
CA GLU A 253 8.21 -10.52 19.22
C GLU A 253 9.55 -11.09 18.75
N VAL A 254 10.63 -10.30 18.87
CA VAL A 254 11.99 -10.73 18.54
C VAL A 254 12.79 -10.97 19.83
N LEU A 255 13.09 -12.22 20.10
CA LEU A 255 13.89 -12.67 21.24
C LEU A 255 15.38 -12.44 21.03
N PRO A 256 16.16 -12.19 22.11
CA PRO A 256 17.61 -12.14 22.02
C PRO A 256 18.20 -13.50 21.65
N LEU A 257 19.49 -13.51 21.28
CA LEU A 257 20.26 -14.72 21.05
C LEU A 257 20.20 -15.65 22.28
N PRO A 258 20.24 -16.98 22.09
CA PRO A 258 20.30 -17.93 23.20
C PRO A 258 21.51 -17.69 24.10
N VAL A 259 21.31 -17.78 25.42
CA VAL A 259 22.33 -17.46 26.42
C VAL A 259 23.49 -18.47 26.44
N ASP A 260 23.24 -19.70 25.97
CA ASP A 260 24.17 -20.83 25.95
C ASP A 260 24.97 -20.97 24.64
N LEU A 261 24.93 -19.96 23.75
CA LEU A 261 25.58 -20.04 22.44
C LEU A 261 27.11 -20.27 22.54
N GLY A 262 27.76 -19.64 23.52
CA GLY A 262 29.22 -19.68 23.66
C GLY A 262 29.94 -19.11 22.42
N PRO A 263 31.07 -19.67 21.98
CA PRO A 263 31.80 -19.20 20.79
C PRO A 263 31.21 -19.69 19.46
N ARG A 264 30.09 -20.43 19.49
CA ARG A 264 29.51 -21.05 18.29
C ARG A 264 28.82 -20.00 17.41
N PRO A 265 28.88 -20.13 16.08
CA PRO A 265 28.11 -19.27 15.20
C PRO A 265 26.61 -19.49 15.42
N TRP A 266 25.85 -18.40 15.47
CA TRP A 266 24.38 -18.45 15.47
C TRP A 266 23.87 -18.63 14.04
N ILE A 267 23.15 -19.72 13.81
CA ILE A 267 22.55 -20.04 12.51
C ILE A 267 21.10 -20.49 12.78
N PRO A 268 20.11 -19.59 12.65
CA PRO A 268 18.70 -19.89 12.90
C PRO A 268 18.06 -20.63 11.70
N ALA A 269 18.71 -21.71 11.26
CA ALA A 269 18.28 -22.42 10.07
C ALA A 269 17.17 -23.42 10.37
N THR A 270 16.18 -23.49 9.47
CA THR A 270 15.15 -24.55 9.49
C THR A 270 15.69 -25.85 8.93
N THR A 271 16.64 -25.78 8.00
CA THR A 271 17.37 -26.91 7.44
C THR A 271 18.85 -26.56 7.32
N LEU A 272 19.73 -27.52 7.59
CA LEU A 272 21.17 -27.34 7.45
C LEU A 272 21.75 -28.56 6.75
N LYS A 273 22.46 -28.33 5.65
CA LYS A 273 23.09 -29.40 4.86
C LYS A 273 24.53 -29.01 4.55
N LEU A 274 25.46 -29.85 4.98
CA LEU A 274 26.86 -29.79 4.58
C LEU A 274 27.13 -30.90 3.58
N GLN A 275 27.65 -30.53 2.42
CA GLN A 275 28.16 -31.46 1.42
C GLN A 275 29.65 -31.27 1.29
N ASP A 276 30.34 -32.39 1.11
CA ASP A 276 31.77 -32.45 0.94
C ASP A 276 32.07 -33.27 -0.29
N SER A 277 32.99 -32.77 -1.11
CA SER A 277 33.40 -33.42 -2.33
C SER A 277 34.87 -33.15 -2.62
N TRP A 278 35.50 -34.11 -3.27
CA TRP A 278 36.86 -34.00 -3.76
C TRP A 278 36.80 -33.87 -5.28
N GLN A 279 37.77 -33.16 -5.86
CA GLN A 279 37.89 -33.06 -7.30
C GLN A 279 38.04 -34.45 -7.96
N GLN A 280 38.56 -35.44 -7.23
CA GLN A 280 38.64 -36.85 -7.62
C GLN A 280 37.81 -37.71 -6.66
N LYS A 281 37.10 -38.73 -7.18
CA LYS A 281 36.15 -39.57 -6.42
C LYS A 281 36.78 -40.26 -5.18
N ILE A 282 38.10 -40.46 -5.22
CA ILE A 282 38.97 -40.84 -4.09
C ILE A 282 40.32 -40.14 -4.34
N PRO A 283 40.74 -39.15 -3.53
CA PRO A 283 42.02 -38.50 -3.73
C PRO A 283 43.17 -39.41 -3.30
N HIS A 284 44.20 -39.53 -4.15
CA HIS A 284 45.50 -40.03 -3.72
C HIS A 284 46.36 -38.84 -3.29
N PHE A 285 46.80 -38.86 -2.03
CA PHE A 285 47.62 -37.79 -1.48
C PHE A 285 49.10 -38.08 -1.76
N VAL A 286 49.74 -37.19 -2.52
CA VAL A 286 51.18 -37.20 -2.76
C VAL A 286 51.78 -36.00 -2.05
N VAL A 287 52.90 -36.21 -1.35
CA VAL A 287 53.58 -35.13 -0.63
C VAL A 287 53.97 -34.01 -1.58
N GLY A 288 53.55 -32.79 -1.26
CA GLY A 288 53.77 -31.60 -2.08
C GLY A 288 52.72 -31.35 -3.17
N GLU A 289 51.84 -32.31 -3.48
CA GLU A 289 50.80 -32.13 -4.49
C GLU A 289 49.50 -31.61 -3.85
N PRO A 290 48.90 -30.52 -4.37
CA PRO A 290 47.65 -30.00 -3.85
C PRO A 290 46.46 -30.87 -4.29
N VAL A 291 45.59 -31.16 -3.34
CA VAL A 291 44.29 -31.81 -3.58
C VAL A 291 43.19 -30.88 -3.13
N THR A 292 42.29 -30.54 -4.06
CA THR A 292 41.19 -29.61 -3.79
C THR A 292 39.98 -30.32 -3.19
N ARG A 293 39.56 -29.86 -2.01
CA ARG A 293 38.31 -30.22 -1.35
C ARG A 293 37.31 -29.08 -1.52
N THR A 294 36.08 -29.41 -1.91
CA THR A 294 34.98 -28.44 -2.04
C THR A 294 33.92 -28.73 -0.99
N LEU A 295 33.73 -27.79 -0.08
CA LEU A 295 32.69 -27.80 0.94
C LEU A 295 31.53 -26.90 0.50
N GLN A 296 30.31 -27.40 0.60
CA GLN A 296 29.10 -26.64 0.31
C GLN A 296 28.18 -26.70 1.53
N LEU A 297 27.90 -25.54 2.13
CA LEU A 297 26.93 -25.38 3.20
C LEU A 297 25.66 -24.72 2.64
N SER A 298 24.53 -25.37 2.83
CA SER A 298 23.20 -24.86 2.50
C SER A 298 22.37 -24.74 3.78
N ALA A 299 21.76 -23.58 4.00
CA ALA A 299 20.95 -23.31 5.17
C ALA A 299 19.61 -22.67 4.78
N GLY A 300 18.51 -23.36 5.07
CA GLY A 300 17.17 -22.83 4.86
C GLY A 300 16.79 -21.80 5.92
N GLY A 301 16.21 -20.69 5.51
CA GLY A 301 15.81 -19.58 6.39
C GLY A 301 16.96 -18.68 6.84
N VAL A 302 18.13 -18.75 6.21
CA VAL A 302 19.32 -17.98 6.58
C VAL A 302 19.92 -17.34 5.34
N LEU A 303 20.32 -16.07 5.44
CA LEU A 303 21.03 -15.39 4.35
C LEU A 303 22.45 -15.95 4.23
N ALA A 304 22.95 -16.13 3.01
CA ALA A 304 24.30 -16.61 2.74
C ALA A 304 25.38 -15.75 3.41
N ALA A 305 25.13 -14.45 3.53
CA ALA A 305 26.01 -13.51 4.23
C ALA A 305 26.15 -13.78 5.74
N GLN A 306 25.20 -14.49 6.35
CA GLN A 306 25.26 -14.90 7.76
C GLN A 306 26.01 -16.23 7.96
N LEU A 307 26.28 -16.97 6.88
CA LEU A 307 26.94 -18.26 6.99
C LEU A 307 28.43 -18.09 7.35
N PRO A 308 28.88 -18.73 8.43
CA PRO A 308 30.27 -18.68 8.85
C PRO A 308 31.14 -19.47 7.88
N GLU A 309 32.37 -19.02 7.72
CA GLU A 309 33.38 -19.79 6.99
C GLU A 309 33.71 -21.07 7.76
N LEU A 310 33.77 -22.18 7.03
CA LEU A 310 34.08 -23.50 7.54
C LEU A 310 35.59 -23.60 7.80
N GLN A 311 35.94 -23.75 9.07
CA GLN A 311 37.31 -24.03 9.48
C GLN A 311 37.53 -25.54 9.52
N LEU A 312 38.57 -26.01 8.83
CA LEU A 312 38.97 -27.41 8.86
C LEU A 312 40.02 -27.63 9.95
N ASN A 313 39.74 -28.54 10.87
CA ASN A 313 40.76 -29.11 11.75
C ASN A 313 41.52 -30.17 10.97
N LEU A 314 42.75 -29.83 10.57
CA LEU A 314 43.60 -30.72 9.79
C LEU A 314 44.50 -31.55 10.70
N PRO A 315 44.75 -32.82 10.35
CA PRO A 315 45.78 -33.59 11.02
C PRO A 315 47.17 -32.99 10.74
N GLU A 316 48.10 -33.26 11.65
CA GLU A 316 49.50 -32.90 11.41
C GLU A 316 50.00 -33.48 10.08
N GLY A 317 50.77 -32.68 9.35
CA GLY A 317 51.29 -33.05 8.04
C GLY A 317 50.47 -32.49 6.88
N PHE A 318 49.44 -31.69 7.11
CA PHE A 318 48.71 -30.98 6.04
C PHE A 318 48.82 -29.47 6.18
N LYS A 319 48.93 -28.79 5.05
CA LYS A 319 48.69 -27.34 4.93
C LYS A 319 47.42 -27.11 4.12
N SER A 320 46.62 -26.11 4.49
CA SER A 320 45.44 -25.69 3.73
C SER A 320 45.55 -24.27 3.22
N TYR A 321 45.05 -24.06 2.01
CA TYR A 321 44.90 -22.76 1.39
C TYR A 321 43.45 -22.64 0.92
N PRO A 322 42.56 -21.97 1.69
CA PRO A 322 41.19 -21.73 1.27
C PRO A 322 41.13 -20.63 0.22
N ASP A 323 40.31 -20.84 -0.80
CA ASP A 323 39.91 -19.81 -1.75
C ASP A 323 38.87 -18.87 -1.13
N GLN A 324 38.61 -17.73 -1.78
CA GLN A 324 37.53 -16.85 -1.38
C GLN A 324 36.18 -17.59 -1.49
N PRO A 325 35.38 -17.65 -0.41
CA PRO A 325 34.08 -18.31 -0.43
C PRO A 325 33.11 -17.65 -1.42
N ARG A 326 32.38 -18.48 -2.18
CA ARG A 326 31.23 -18.04 -2.98
C ARG A 326 29.97 -18.13 -2.13
N ARG A 327 29.20 -17.04 -2.08
CA ARG A 327 27.95 -16.95 -1.33
C ARG A 327 26.80 -16.58 -2.26
N GLU A 328 25.67 -17.24 -2.10
CA GLU A 328 24.50 -17.06 -2.97
C GLU A 328 23.21 -17.26 -2.16
N ASP A 329 22.23 -16.36 -2.35
CA ASP A 329 20.90 -16.51 -1.76
C ASP A 329 19.94 -17.05 -2.83
N GLU A 330 19.37 -18.23 -2.59
CA GLU A 330 18.29 -18.77 -3.42
C GLU A 330 16.94 -18.34 -2.85
N LEU A 331 16.14 -17.64 -3.66
CA LEU A 331 14.83 -17.11 -3.27
C LEU A 331 13.73 -18.05 -3.77
N SER A 332 12.83 -18.45 -2.87
CA SER A 332 11.63 -19.22 -3.19
C SER A 332 10.40 -18.59 -2.54
N ASN A 333 9.20 -18.96 -3.00
CA ASN A 333 7.96 -18.52 -2.36
C ASN A 333 7.83 -18.95 -0.89
N SER A 334 8.60 -19.97 -0.48
CA SER A 334 8.62 -20.52 0.89
C SER A 334 9.71 -19.91 1.78
N GLY A 335 10.56 -19.02 1.25
CA GLY A 335 11.67 -18.43 1.99
C GLY A 335 12.99 -18.46 1.22
N ILE A 336 14.07 -18.18 1.94
CA ILE A 336 15.42 -18.07 1.42
C ILE A 336 16.24 -19.30 1.82
N THR A 337 17.11 -19.74 0.92
CA THR A 337 18.18 -20.68 1.25
C THR A 337 19.53 -20.00 1.00
N GLY A 338 20.32 -19.83 2.05
CA GLY A 338 21.69 -19.33 1.94
C GLY A 338 22.63 -20.45 1.54
N LEU A 339 23.49 -20.19 0.56
CA LEU A 339 24.52 -21.09 0.08
C LEU A 339 25.90 -20.51 0.30
N LEU A 340 26.82 -21.33 0.81
CA LEU A 340 28.24 -21.05 0.96
C LEU A 340 29.03 -22.19 0.31
N GLU A 341 29.84 -21.87 -0.69
CA GLU A 341 30.82 -22.79 -1.27
C GLU A 341 32.23 -22.34 -0.91
N GLN A 342 33.03 -23.27 -0.38
CA GLN A 342 34.44 -23.08 -0.04
C GLN A 342 35.29 -24.17 -0.69
N LYS A 343 36.23 -23.73 -1.52
CA LYS A 343 37.27 -24.59 -2.09
C LYS A 343 38.53 -24.44 -1.27
N ILE A 344 39.14 -25.56 -0.91
CA ILE A 344 40.30 -25.60 -0.04
C ILE A 344 41.32 -26.53 -0.68
N ALA A 345 42.47 -25.98 -1.06
CA ALA A 345 43.61 -26.77 -1.51
C ALA A 345 44.33 -27.33 -0.27
N LEU A 346 44.44 -28.65 -0.20
CA LEU A 346 45.14 -29.37 0.86
C LEU A 346 46.45 -29.93 0.31
N ILE A 347 47.57 -29.60 0.97
CA ILE A 347 48.91 -30.04 0.57
C ILE A 347 49.48 -30.93 1.68
N PRO A 348 49.69 -32.24 1.42
CA PRO A 348 50.43 -33.11 2.33
C PRO A 348 51.90 -32.67 2.38
N THR A 349 52.49 -32.66 3.58
CA THR A 349 53.84 -32.15 3.85
C THR A 349 54.79 -33.20 4.42
N ARG A 350 54.29 -34.40 4.71
CA ARG A 350 55.07 -35.56 5.15
C ARG A 350 54.42 -36.85 4.61
N PRO A 351 55.21 -37.91 4.37
CA PRO A 351 54.73 -39.20 3.85
C PRO A 351 53.78 -39.94 4.79
#